data_AF-A0A7S2XXQ3-F1
#
_entry.id   AF-A0A7S2XXQ3-F1
#
_cell.length_a   1.000
_cell.length_b   1.000
_cell.length_c   1.000
_cell.angle_alpha   90.00
_cell.angle_beta   90.00
_cell.angle_gamma   90.00
#
_symmetry.space_group_name_H-M   'P 1'
#
loop_
_entity.id
_entity.type
_entity.pdbx_description
1 polymer ?
#
loop_
_entity_poly.entity_id
_entity_poly.type
_entity_poly.pdbx_seq_one_letter_code
_entity_poly.pdbx_strand_id
1 'polypeptide(L)'
;ADVWSLGCTVLHMVSGKPPWHDQGLKTTTAILYHIANTEHPPSFPSNISQKLQDMLLECFQRNPAQRPTAEDLILHEFLQNPLSQGWFNRTNSAAPSAPVSVRSHLSTPAGTRTLDGMLGPGWGTGFKPAGGSALASYNASPSTSFQPSVHGDSL
;
A
#
# COMPACT_ATOMS: atom_id res chain seq x y z
N ALA A 1 -7.36 -4.21 -10.37
CA ALA A 1 -6.47 -3.49 -9.43
C ALA A 1 -5.33 -4.38 -8.94
N ASP A 2 -5.57 -5.68 -8.83
CA ASP A 2 -4.73 -6.72 -8.20
C ASP A 2 -3.34 -6.87 -8.81
N VAL A 3 -3.24 -6.79 -10.14
CA VAL A 3 -1.95 -6.89 -10.86
C VAL A 3 -0.99 -5.75 -10.50
N TRP A 4 -1.51 -4.55 -10.21
CA TRP A 4 -0.65 -3.44 -9.78
C TRP A 4 -0.11 -3.68 -8.38
N SER A 5 -0.97 -4.12 -7.45
CA SER A 5 -0.52 -4.49 -6.10
C SER A 5 0.47 -5.64 -6.13
N LEU A 6 0.33 -6.61 -7.04
CA LEU A 6 1.32 -7.66 -7.25
C LEU A 6 2.68 -7.09 -7.69
N GLY A 7 2.68 -6.18 -8.66
CA GLY A 7 3.90 -5.47 -9.09
C GLY A 7 4.59 -4.76 -7.92
N CYS A 8 3.82 -4.07 -7.06
CA CYS A 8 4.36 -3.45 -5.84
C CYS A 8 4.98 -4.47 -4.89
N THR A 9 4.32 -5.61 -4.66
CA THR A 9 4.85 -6.68 -3.79
C THR A 9 6.14 -7.29 -4.35
N VAL A 10 6.18 -7.59 -5.65
CA VAL A 10 7.38 -8.13 -6.29
C VAL A 10 8.53 -7.13 -6.23
N LEU A 11 8.27 -5.87 -6.55
CA LEU A 11 9.27 -4.81 -6.45
C LEU A 11 9.80 -4.66 -5.00
N HIS A 12 8.91 -4.75 -4.01
CA HIS A 12 9.28 -4.70 -2.60
C HIS A 12 10.22 -5.85 -2.22
N MET A 13 9.93 -7.07 -2.69
CA MET A 13 10.76 -8.25 -2.42
C MET A 13 12.16 -8.13 -3.04
N VAL A 14 12.27 -7.64 -4.27
CA VAL A 14 13.58 -7.55 -4.95
C VAL A 14 14.42 -6.35 -4.52
N SER A 15 13.78 -5.26 -4.09
CA SER A 15 14.48 -4.07 -3.58
C SER A 15 14.74 -4.13 -2.06
N GLY A 16 14.00 -4.96 -1.33
CA GLY A 16 14.00 -4.99 0.14
C GLY A 16 13.41 -3.72 0.79
N LYS A 17 12.81 -2.84 0.00
CA LYS A 17 12.31 -1.51 0.43
C LYS A 17 10.91 -1.27 -0.13
N PRO A 18 10.05 -0.49 0.56
CA PRO A 18 8.74 -0.16 0.00
C PRO A 18 8.88 0.65 -1.31
N PRO A 19 7.89 0.58 -2.21
CA PRO A 19 7.86 1.41 -3.42
C PRO A 19 8.04 2.90 -3.09
N TRP A 20 8.79 3.64 -3.91
CA TRP A 20 9.14 5.06 -3.70
C TRP A 20 9.91 5.42 -2.42
N HIS A 21 10.48 4.44 -1.71
CA HIS A 21 11.30 4.67 -0.52
C HIS A 21 12.39 5.74 -0.74
N ASP A 22 13.11 5.65 -1.86
CA ASP A 22 14.25 6.52 -2.13
C ASP A 22 13.84 7.96 -2.48
N GLN A 23 12.54 8.20 -2.77
CA GLN A 23 11.97 9.54 -2.95
C GLN A 23 11.47 10.16 -1.64
N GLY A 24 11.66 9.48 -0.50
CA GLY A 24 11.23 9.96 0.82
C GLY A 24 9.73 9.87 1.08
N LEU A 25 8.96 9.22 0.18
CA LEU A 25 7.53 9.01 0.34
C LEU A 25 7.27 7.88 1.34
N LYS A 26 7.03 8.26 2.61
CA LYS A 26 6.85 7.29 3.72
C LYS A 26 5.40 7.10 4.16
N THR A 27 4.53 8.05 3.88
CA THR A 27 3.12 8.01 4.30
C THR A 27 2.22 7.59 3.15
N THR A 28 1.16 6.83 3.46
CA THR A 28 0.18 6.38 2.46
C THR A 28 -0.42 7.54 1.69
N THR A 29 -0.78 8.65 2.37
CA THR A 29 -1.35 9.84 1.73
C THR A 29 -0.39 10.47 0.72
N ALA A 30 0.91 10.58 1.04
CA ALA A 30 1.90 11.14 0.13
C ALA A 30 2.11 10.24 -1.08
N ILE A 31 2.13 8.92 -0.89
CA ILE A 31 2.24 7.94 -1.98
C ILE A 31 1.00 7.99 -2.89
N LEU A 32 -0.21 8.03 -2.32
CA LEU A 32 -1.45 8.14 -3.10
C LEU A 32 -1.51 9.43 -3.89
N TYR A 33 -1.14 10.56 -3.28
CA TYR A 33 -1.04 11.84 -3.98
C TYR A 33 -0.02 11.78 -5.12
N HIS A 34 1.14 11.16 -4.89
CA HIS A 34 2.14 10.98 -5.94
C HIS A 34 1.58 10.16 -7.11
N ILE A 35 1.03 8.97 -6.86
CA ILE A 35 0.46 8.09 -7.90
C ILE A 35 -0.70 8.76 -8.66
N ALA A 36 -1.48 9.61 -7.99
CA ALA A 36 -2.59 10.32 -8.62
C ALA A 36 -2.10 11.42 -9.60
N ASN A 37 -0.95 12.03 -9.32
CA ASN A 37 -0.45 13.20 -10.04
C ASN A 37 0.78 12.93 -10.93
N THR A 38 1.37 11.73 -10.86
CA THR A 38 2.49 11.33 -11.70
C THR A 38 2.14 10.08 -12.50
N GLU A 39 2.76 9.95 -13.67
CA GLU A 39 2.60 8.77 -14.53
C GLU A 39 3.80 7.82 -14.43
N HIS A 40 4.78 8.15 -13.61
CA HIS A 40 6.01 7.38 -13.51
C HIS A 40 5.86 6.19 -12.55
N PRO A 41 6.19 4.97 -13.00
CA PRO A 41 6.25 3.82 -12.09
C PRO A 41 7.34 4.03 -11.04
N PRO A 42 7.32 3.24 -9.95
CA PRO A 42 8.44 3.23 -9.02
C PRO A 42 9.76 2.93 -9.74
N SER A 43 10.85 3.50 -9.24
CA SER A 43 12.20 3.18 -9.74
C SER A 43 12.56 1.72 -9.47
N PHE A 44 13.11 1.05 -10.49
CA PHE A 44 13.59 -0.32 -10.38
C PHE A 44 15.07 -0.37 -9.99
N PRO A 45 15.49 -1.35 -9.18
CA PRO A 45 16.90 -1.51 -8.85
C PRO A 45 17.69 -2.05 -10.07
N SER A 46 18.98 -1.73 -10.17
CA SER A 46 19.80 -2.08 -11.34
C SER A 46 20.17 -3.57 -11.46
N ASN A 47 19.97 -4.34 -10.39
CA ASN A 47 20.37 -5.74 -10.28
C ASN A 47 19.26 -6.75 -10.58
N ILE A 48 18.21 -6.38 -11.32
CA ILE A 48 17.14 -7.29 -11.73
C ILE A 48 17.32 -7.76 -13.17
N SER A 49 16.82 -8.96 -13.48
CA SER A 49 16.81 -9.47 -14.84
C SER A 49 15.88 -8.64 -15.73
N GLN A 50 16.21 -8.48 -17.02
CA GLN A 50 15.37 -7.78 -18.00
C GLN A 50 13.93 -8.32 -18.02
N LYS A 51 13.76 -9.65 -18.02
CA LYS A 51 12.45 -10.31 -17.98
C LYS A 51 11.59 -9.88 -16.79
N LEU A 52 12.21 -9.65 -15.63
CA LEU A 52 11.48 -9.16 -14.46
C LEU A 52 11.09 -7.69 -14.62
N GLN A 53 12.00 -6.88 -15.18
CA GLN A 53 11.72 -5.48 -15.46
C GLN A 53 10.54 -5.32 -16.42
N ASP A 54 10.50 -6.13 -17.49
CA ASP A 54 9.42 -6.11 -18.47
C ASP A 54 8.08 -6.48 -17.83
N MET A 55 8.06 -7.56 -17.02
CA MET A 55 6.87 -7.95 -16.25
C MET A 55 6.39 -6.82 -15.31
N LEU A 56 7.31 -6.13 -14.63
CA LEU A 56 6.97 -5.01 -13.74
C LEU A 56 6.41 -3.81 -14.52
N LEU A 57 6.95 -3.51 -15.70
CA LEU A 57 6.43 -2.46 -16.58
C LEU A 57 4.99 -2.76 -17.01
N GLU A 58 4.68 -4.01 -17.36
CA GLU A 58 3.31 -4.43 -17.65
C GLU A 58 2.38 -4.31 -16.42
N CYS A 59 2.87 -4.64 -15.23
CA CYS A 59 2.09 -4.51 -14.00
C CYS A 59 1.75 -3.04 -13.67
N PHE A 60 2.68 -2.13 -13.95
CA PHE A 60 2.54 -0.69 -13.70
C PHE A 60 1.90 0.09 -14.86
N GLN A 61 1.18 -0.60 -15.76
CA GLN A 61 0.36 0.07 -16.77
C GLN A 61 -0.71 0.95 -16.12
N ARG A 62 -0.67 2.26 -16.46
CA ARG A 62 -1.56 3.27 -15.88
C ARG A 62 -3.02 3.08 -16.31
N ASN A 63 -3.21 2.75 -17.58
CA ASN A 63 -4.51 2.38 -18.11
C ASN A 63 -4.85 0.94 -17.68
N PRO A 64 -5.90 0.71 -16.86
CA PRO A 64 -6.26 -0.63 -16.42
C PRO A 64 -6.66 -1.55 -17.58
N ALA A 65 -7.13 -1.02 -18.71
CA ALA A 65 -7.50 -1.82 -19.88
C ALA A 65 -6.28 -2.33 -20.67
N GLN A 66 -5.11 -1.72 -20.48
CA GLN A 66 -3.85 -2.16 -21.10
C GLN A 66 -3.04 -3.07 -20.17
N ARG A 67 -3.53 -3.31 -18.94
CA ARG A 67 -2.86 -4.16 -17.96
C ARG A 67 -3.19 -5.62 -18.26
N PRO A 68 -2.19 -6.53 -18.24
CA PRO A 68 -2.45 -7.95 -18.45
C PRO A 68 -3.38 -8.50 -17.36
N THR A 69 -4.11 -9.56 -17.70
CA THR A 69 -4.81 -10.35 -16.69
C THR A 69 -3.83 -11.18 -15.87
N ALA A 70 -4.28 -11.76 -14.76
CA ALA A 70 -3.47 -12.70 -14.00
C ALA A 70 -3.09 -13.94 -14.83
N GLU A 71 -3.99 -14.38 -15.72
CA GLU A 71 -3.76 -15.51 -16.62
C GLU A 71 -2.66 -15.19 -17.64
N ASP A 72 -2.72 -14.02 -18.26
CA ASP A 72 -1.68 -13.54 -19.18
C ASP A 72 -0.32 -13.41 -18.47
N LEU A 73 -0.33 -12.87 -17.25
CA LEU A 73 0.89 -12.63 -16.48
C LEU A 73 1.62 -13.94 -16.13
N ILE A 74 0.89 -15.01 -15.80
CA ILE A 74 1.48 -16.33 -15.51
C ILE A 74 2.22 -16.88 -16.74
N LEU A 75 1.77 -16.52 -17.95
CA LEU A 75 2.41 -16.90 -19.21
C LEU A 75 3.61 -16.00 -19.56
N HIS A 76 3.91 -14.97 -18.78
CA HIS A 76 5.05 -14.09 -19.01
C HIS A 76 6.39 -14.86 -18.87
N GLU A 77 7.38 -14.51 -19.70
CA GLU A 77 8.66 -15.24 -19.80
C GLU A 77 9.42 -15.34 -18.46
N PHE A 78 9.26 -14.34 -17.60
CA PHE A 78 9.79 -14.36 -16.24
C PHE A 78 9.26 -15.53 -15.41
N LEU A 79 7.96 -15.84 -15.53
CA LEU A 79 7.29 -16.89 -14.75
C LEU A 79 7.31 -18.26 -15.44
N GLN A 80 7.57 -18.33 -16.74
CA GLN A 80 7.66 -19.59 -17.50
C GLN A 80 8.98 -20.37 -17.32
N ASN A 81 9.90 -19.92 -16.45
CA ASN A 81 11.15 -20.62 -16.21
C ASN A 81 10.90 -22.06 -15.68
N PRO A 82 11.51 -23.12 -16.24
CA PRO A 82 11.36 -24.50 -15.75
C PRO A 82 11.55 -24.68 -14.22
N LEU A 83 12.38 -23.85 -13.59
CA LEU A 83 12.57 -23.84 -12.14
C LEU A 83 11.33 -23.39 -11.36
N SER A 84 10.52 -22.50 -11.92
CA SER A 84 9.24 -22.09 -11.33
C SER A 84 8.19 -23.20 -11.47
N GLN A 85 8.17 -23.91 -12.60
CA GLN A 85 7.18 -24.97 -12.83
C GLN A 85 7.28 -26.11 -11.81
N GLY A 86 8.47 -26.38 -11.28
CA GLY A 86 8.66 -27.36 -10.20
C GLY A 86 7.95 -27.00 -8.88
N TRP A 87 7.72 -25.72 -8.57
CA TRP A 87 6.94 -25.33 -7.39
C TRP A 87 5.43 -25.40 -7.67
N PHE A 88 4.98 -24.95 -8.83
CA PHE A 88 3.57 -25.01 -9.25
C PHE A 88 3.05 -26.44 -9.45
N ASN A 89 3.85 -27.31 -10.08
CA ASN A 89 3.44 -28.70 -10.35
C ASN A 89 3.34 -29.53 -9.07
N ARG A 90 4.10 -29.16 -8.02
CA ARG A 90 4.00 -29.80 -6.70
C ARG A 90 2.64 -29.55 -6.04
N THR A 91 2.06 -28.37 -6.17
CA THR A 91 0.75 -28.09 -5.56
C THR A 91 -0.40 -28.71 -6.35
N ASN A 92 -0.26 -28.86 -7.68
CA ASN A 92 -1.27 -29.51 -8.52
C ASN A 92 -1.27 -31.04 -8.39
N SER A 93 -0.12 -31.67 -8.12
CA SER A 93 -0.02 -33.14 -8.04
C SER A 93 -0.20 -33.70 -6.63
N ALA A 94 -0.14 -32.87 -5.60
CA ALA A 94 -0.09 -33.30 -4.20
C ALA A 94 -1.01 -32.49 -3.27
N ALA A 95 -2.25 -32.25 -3.67
CA ALA A 95 -3.29 -31.84 -2.72
C ALA A 95 -4.00 -33.09 -2.18
N PRO A 96 -3.56 -33.70 -1.05
CA PRO A 96 -4.54 -34.36 -0.21
C PRO A 96 -5.48 -33.24 0.25
N SER A 97 -6.75 -33.35 -0.09
CA SER A 97 -7.84 -32.56 0.47
C SER A 97 -7.89 -32.81 1.98
N ALA A 98 -6.96 -32.26 2.74
CA ALA A 98 -7.07 -32.21 4.18
C ALA A 98 -8.10 -31.12 4.48
N PRO A 99 -9.28 -31.46 5.02
CA PRO A 99 -10.18 -30.43 5.50
C PRO A 99 -9.42 -29.65 6.58
N VAL A 100 -9.39 -28.33 6.44
CA VAL A 100 -8.98 -27.43 7.51
C VAL A 100 -9.95 -27.67 8.67
N SER A 101 -9.55 -28.54 9.58
CA SER A 101 -10.30 -28.82 10.79
C SER A 101 -10.19 -27.58 11.67
N VAL A 102 -11.21 -26.72 11.60
CA VAL A 102 -11.37 -25.59 12.51
C VAL A 102 -11.48 -26.20 13.91
N ARG A 103 -10.41 -26.04 14.68
CA ARG A 103 -10.32 -26.57 16.04
C ARG A 103 -11.24 -25.72 16.93
N SER A 104 -12.49 -26.14 17.05
CA SER A 104 -13.44 -25.62 18.02
C SER A 104 -13.13 -26.25 19.37
N HIS A 105 -12.42 -25.52 20.21
CA HIS A 105 -12.32 -25.86 21.62
C HIS A 105 -12.30 -24.61 22.47
N LEU A 106 -13.53 -24.16 22.73
CA LEU A 106 -13.87 -23.57 24.01
C LEU A 106 -13.97 -24.74 25.00
N SER A 107 -13.06 -24.81 25.96
CA SER A 107 -13.26 -25.60 27.17
C SER A 107 -12.81 -24.77 28.35
N THR A 108 -13.82 -24.22 29.00
CA THR A 108 -13.80 -23.53 30.28
C THR A 108 -13.16 -24.43 31.34
N PRO A 109 -12.25 -23.93 32.18
CA PRO A 109 -12.11 -24.43 33.53
C PRO A 109 -12.90 -23.53 34.47
N ALA A 110 -13.97 -24.08 35.04
CA ALA A 110 -14.57 -23.55 36.26
C ALA A 110 -13.53 -23.66 37.39
N GLY A 111 -13.12 -22.52 37.94
CA GLY A 111 -12.21 -22.42 39.07
C GLY A 111 -12.56 -21.19 39.89
N THR A 112 -13.36 -21.42 40.93
CA THR A 112 -13.84 -20.44 41.91
C THR A 112 -12.68 -19.68 42.58
N ARG A 113 -12.63 -18.37 42.36
CA ARG A 113 -11.99 -17.41 43.27
C ARG A 113 -13.00 -16.33 43.59
N THR A 114 -13.63 -16.48 44.76
CA THR A 114 -14.42 -15.44 45.40
C THR A 114 -13.54 -14.22 45.64
N LEU A 115 -13.86 -13.10 45.00
CA LEU A 115 -13.51 -11.78 45.49
C LEU A 115 -14.76 -10.91 45.31
N ASP A 116 -15.45 -10.77 46.42
CA ASP A 116 -16.52 -9.81 46.68
C ASP A 116 -16.00 -8.36 46.48
N GLY A 117 -16.86 -7.44 46.02
CA GLY A 117 -16.58 -6.01 45.82
C GLY A 117 -16.55 -5.54 44.36
N MET A 118 -17.66 -5.30 43.62
CA MET A 118 -18.62 -4.17 43.75
C MET A 118 -17.89 -2.80 43.88
N LEU A 119 -18.00 -1.79 43.00
CA LEU A 119 -18.99 -1.26 42.04
C LEU A 119 -18.24 -0.33 41.03
N GLY A 120 -18.40 -0.40 39.70
CA GLY A 120 -19.44 0.27 38.86
C GLY A 120 -18.92 1.58 38.21
N PRO A 121 -19.59 2.24 37.24
CA PRO A 121 -20.33 1.80 36.05
C PRO A 121 -19.60 2.22 34.74
N GLY A 122 -19.72 1.51 33.61
CA GLY A 122 -20.82 1.73 32.66
C GLY A 122 -20.29 2.22 31.30
N TRP A 123 -20.08 1.29 30.37
CA TRP A 123 -19.98 1.60 28.95
C TRP A 123 -21.41 1.82 28.44
N GLY A 124 -21.72 3.03 27.98
CA GLY A 124 -23.07 3.29 27.50
C GLY A 124 -23.27 4.69 26.95
N THR A 125 -23.41 4.73 25.62
CA THR A 125 -24.22 5.68 24.84
C THR A 125 -23.68 7.11 24.63
N GLY A 126 -23.65 7.55 23.38
CA GLY A 126 -23.51 8.98 23.08
C GLY A 126 -23.03 9.34 21.68
N PHE A 127 -23.70 8.89 20.62
CA PHE A 127 -23.71 9.65 19.36
C PHE A 127 -24.31 11.03 19.66
N LYS A 128 -23.59 12.11 19.39
CA LYS A 128 -24.11 13.48 19.51
C LYS A 128 -23.53 14.37 18.40
N PRO A 129 -24.35 14.81 17.44
CA PRO A 129 -24.00 15.88 16.51
C PRO A 129 -24.49 17.23 17.06
N ALA A 130 -23.66 18.27 16.92
CA ALA A 130 -23.94 19.72 16.92
C ALA A 130 -22.59 20.40 17.18
N GLY A 131 -22.04 21.23 16.29
CA GLY A 131 -22.62 22.51 15.89
C GLY A 131 -22.02 23.59 16.79
N GLY A 132 -21.19 24.48 16.25
CA GLY A 132 -20.68 25.65 16.98
C GLY A 132 -19.34 26.17 16.48
N SER A 133 -19.40 27.32 15.79
CA SER A 133 -18.29 28.15 15.34
C SER A 133 -17.22 28.42 16.40
N ALA A 134 -15.95 28.43 15.98
CA ALA A 134 -14.95 29.30 16.58
C ALA A 134 -13.91 29.70 15.50
N LEU A 135 -13.97 30.98 15.14
CA LEU A 135 -13.03 31.69 14.30
C LEU A 135 -11.66 31.69 15.01
N ALA A 136 -10.65 31.05 14.42
CA ALA A 136 -9.27 31.26 14.81
C ALA A 136 -8.66 32.31 13.88
N SER A 137 -8.50 33.51 14.44
CA SER A 137 -7.95 34.70 13.83
C SER A 137 -6.60 34.44 13.15
N TYR A 138 -6.51 34.78 11.86
CA TYR A 138 -5.24 35.03 11.17
C TYR A 138 -4.57 36.24 11.82
N ASN A 139 -3.44 36.02 12.49
CA ASN A 139 -2.59 37.12 12.91
C ASN A 139 -1.78 37.58 11.69
N ALA A 140 -2.01 38.82 11.29
CA ALA A 140 -1.43 39.46 10.13
C ALA A 140 -0.14 40.20 10.50
N SER A 141 0.86 40.05 9.60
CA SER A 141 1.85 41.06 9.20
C SER A 141 3.02 41.37 10.17
N PRO A 142 4.16 41.92 9.70
CA PRO A 142 4.30 42.69 8.44
C PRO A 142 5.56 42.44 7.57
N SER A 143 5.42 42.86 6.30
CA SER A 143 6.41 43.53 5.45
C SER A 143 7.73 42.85 5.11
N THR A 144 7.86 42.36 3.88
CA THR A 144 9.03 42.73 3.05
C THR A 144 8.62 42.82 1.59
N SER A 145 8.75 44.03 1.07
CA SER A 145 8.42 44.49 -0.27
C SER A 145 9.40 43.92 -1.30
N PHE A 146 8.92 43.25 -2.33
CA PHE A 146 9.71 42.97 -3.53
C PHE A 146 9.22 43.89 -4.65
N GLN A 147 10.03 44.90 -4.98
CA GLN A 147 9.82 45.82 -6.09
C GLN A 147 10.10 45.11 -7.43
N PRO A 148 9.33 45.39 -8.49
CA PRO A 148 9.67 44.97 -9.85
C PRO A 148 10.60 46.02 -10.49
N SER A 149 11.82 45.63 -10.88
CA SER A 149 12.66 46.49 -11.73
C SER A 149 12.14 46.50 -13.15
N VAL A 150 11.58 47.64 -13.52
CA VAL A 150 11.24 48.06 -14.88
C VAL A 150 12.50 48.39 -15.69
N HIS A 151 12.36 48.23 -17.01
CA HIS A 151 13.28 48.62 -18.08
C HIS A 151 13.70 50.10 -18.06
N GLY A 152 14.86 50.38 -18.66
CA GLY A 152 15.30 51.70 -19.15
C GLY A 152 16.83 51.70 -19.29
N ASP A 153 17.38 51.44 -20.48
CA ASP A 153 17.69 52.40 -21.56
C ASP A 153 18.96 53.25 -21.35
N SER A 154 19.88 53.07 -22.30
CA SER A 154 20.79 54.05 -22.95
C SER A 154 21.90 54.74 -22.16
N LEU A 155 23.15 54.42 -22.52
CA LEU A 155 24.02 55.22 -23.41
C LEU A 155 25.26 54.42 -23.83
#